data_AF-A0A8H6VVD9-F1
#
_entry.id   AF-A0A8H6VVD9-F1
#
_cell.length_a   1.000
_cell.length_b   1.000
_cell.length_c   1.000
_cell.angle_alpha   90.00
_cell.angle_beta   90.00
_cell.angle_gamma   90.00
#
_symmetry.space_group_name_H-M   'P 1'
#
loop_
_entity.id
_entity.type
_entity.pdbx_description
1 polymer ?
#
loop_
_entity_poly.entity_id
_entity_poly.type
_entity_poly.pdbx_seq_one_letter_code
_entity_poly.pdbx_strand_id
1 'polypeptide(L)'
;MESSLSATSEARKARLLALRRRKEGGDGCAMFVLAWGRDLMMLSSADDSILKSRNFDPETRTLKKRPVFQDDTEMKDTVENNVAGLAEKIITEDEQRRAQELDIFNIAPKRPNWDLKREMDKKLAKLQRRTQESIHTLIRRRLAEQKGETGDIAGAMRAEEKAQNQDDDDDDD
;
A
#
# COMPACT_ATOMS: atom_id res chain seq x y z
N MET A 1 -7.88 -2.32 38.85
CA MET A 1 -7.40 -2.39 37.45
C MET A 1 -8.60 -2.74 36.60
N GLU A 2 -9.17 -1.75 35.91
CA GLU A 2 -10.32 -1.95 35.03
C GLU A 2 -9.91 -2.83 33.84
N SER A 3 -10.73 -3.81 33.48
CA SER A 3 -10.43 -4.73 32.39
C SER A 3 -10.64 -4.03 31.04
N SER A 4 -9.89 -4.42 30.01
CA SER A 4 -10.01 -3.84 28.66
C SER A 4 -11.45 -3.89 28.10
N LEU A 5 -12.25 -4.86 28.55
CA LEU A 5 -13.66 -4.98 28.20
C LEU A 5 -14.55 -3.95 28.91
N SER A 6 -14.30 -3.61 30.17
CA SER A 6 -15.07 -2.56 30.85
C SER A 6 -14.81 -1.20 30.21
N ALA A 7 -13.55 -0.89 29.90
CA ALA A 7 -13.14 0.36 29.26
C ALA A 7 -13.77 0.55 27.86
N THR A 8 -13.81 -0.50 27.02
CA THR A 8 -14.46 -0.43 25.69
C THR A 8 -15.98 -0.25 25.80
N SER A 9 -16.61 -0.86 26.81
CA SER A 9 -18.05 -0.70 27.06
C SER A 9 -18.42 0.73 27.47
N GLU A 10 -17.58 1.36 28.28
CA GLU A 10 -17.78 2.73 28.77
C GLU A 10 -17.57 3.75 27.66
N ALA A 11 -16.57 3.55 26.80
CA ALA A 11 -16.37 4.38 25.61
C ALA A 11 -17.59 4.36 24.66
N ARG A 12 -18.20 3.19 24.46
CA ARG A 12 -19.43 3.06 23.65
C ARG A 12 -20.62 3.76 24.32
N LYS A 13 -20.79 3.59 25.63
CA LYS A 13 -21.86 4.26 26.41
C LYS A 13 -21.71 5.78 26.35
N ALA A 14 -20.49 6.30 26.53
CA ALA A 14 -20.19 7.72 26.43
C ALA A 14 -20.52 8.29 25.04
N ARG A 15 -20.14 7.56 23.98
CA ARG A 15 -20.45 7.95 22.58
C ARG A 15 -21.96 7.98 22.31
N LEU A 16 -22.71 7.00 22.80
CA LEU A 16 -24.16 6.97 22.64
C LEU A 16 -24.85 8.09 23.43
N LEU A 17 -24.37 8.40 24.63
CA LEU A 17 -24.87 9.54 25.42
C LEU A 17 -24.58 10.88 24.74
N ALA A 18 -23.41 11.04 24.11
CA ALA A 18 -23.11 12.23 23.32
C ALA A 18 -24.05 12.38 22.11
N LEU A 19 -24.37 11.29 21.42
CA LEU A 19 -25.34 11.29 20.32
C LEU A 19 -26.77 11.58 20.80
N ARG A 20 -27.16 11.05 21.96
CA ARG A 20 -28.47 11.31 22.56
C ARG A 20 -28.62 12.77 22.99
N ARG A 21 -27.60 13.33 23.66
CA ARG A 21 -27.55 14.76 24.03
C ARG A 21 -27.63 15.66 22.78
N ARG A 22 -26.98 15.27 21.67
CA ARG A 22 -27.11 15.99 20.39
C ARG A 22 -28.53 15.90 19.81
N LYS A 23 -29.24 14.78 19.99
CA LYS A 23 -30.63 14.61 19.52
C LYS A 23 -31.63 15.37 20.39
N GLU A 24 -31.40 15.45 21.70
CA GLU A 24 -32.29 16.12 22.66
C GLU A 24 -32.04 17.64 22.77
N GLY A 25 -30.90 18.14 22.27
CA GLY A 25 -30.56 19.57 22.27
C GLY A 25 -29.89 20.01 20.97
N GLY A 26 -30.70 20.53 20.05
CA GLY A 26 -30.27 21.10 18.78
C GLY A 26 -31.47 21.47 17.92
N ASP A 27 -31.97 22.69 18.14
CA ASP A 27 -32.89 23.48 17.32
C ASP A 27 -34.22 22.84 16.90
N GLY A 28 -35.27 23.38 17.52
CA GLY A 28 -36.64 22.95 17.41
C GLY A 28 -37.22 23.02 16.00
N CYS A 29 -38.05 22.02 15.72
CA CYS A 29 -39.38 22.11 15.11
C CYS A 29 -39.65 20.79 14.37
N ALA A 30 -39.81 19.72 15.16
CA ALA A 30 -40.57 18.58 14.70
C ALA A 30 -42.05 18.85 15.03
N MET A 31 -42.91 18.62 14.03
CA MET A 31 -44.38 18.74 14.02
C MET A 31 -44.95 20.14 13.81
N PHE A 32 -45.64 20.34 12.67
CA PHE A 32 -47.01 20.87 12.52
C PHE A 32 -47.19 21.50 11.10
N VAL A 33 -47.75 20.75 10.14
CA VAL A 33 -49.09 20.99 9.56
C VAL A 33 -49.15 22.04 8.43
N LEU A 34 -49.53 21.53 7.25
CA LEU A 34 -50.45 22.04 6.21
C LEU A 34 -50.56 23.56 5.92
N ALA A 35 -50.55 23.84 4.61
CA ALA A 35 -51.46 24.74 3.89
C ALA A 35 -51.26 26.28 3.89
N TRP A 36 -51.12 26.81 2.67
CA TRP A 36 -51.77 28.02 2.13
C TRP A 36 -51.62 29.36 2.90
N GLY A 37 -50.80 30.27 2.35
CA GLY A 37 -51.20 31.65 2.08
C GLY A 37 -51.13 32.73 3.18
N ARG A 38 -50.62 33.89 2.74
CA ARG A 38 -51.00 35.28 3.07
C ARG A 38 -50.22 36.06 4.15
N ASP A 39 -49.71 37.20 3.68
CA ASP A 39 -49.21 38.39 4.37
C ASP A 39 -50.03 38.87 5.58
N LEU A 40 -49.34 39.39 6.60
CA LEU A 40 -49.75 40.60 7.32
C LEU A 40 -48.55 41.30 8.00
N MET A 41 -48.47 42.62 7.81
CA MET A 41 -47.37 43.57 8.08
C MET A 41 -47.76 44.55 9.21
N MET A 42 -46.81 44.98 10.09
CA MET A 42 -46.71 46.28 10.84
C MET A 42 -45.81 46.12 12.09
N LEU A 43 -44.55 46.56 12.13
CA LEU A 43 -43.98 47.92 12.30
C LEU A 43 -43.85 48.38 13.77
N SER A 44 -42.62 48.41 14.31
CA SER A 44 -42.11 49.51 15.17
C SER A 44 -40.61 49.36 15.47
N SER A 45 -39.87 50.35 15.00
CA SER A 45 -38.77 51.11 15.64
C SER A 45 -37.67 50.43 16.48
N ALA A 46 -36.45 50.81 16.08
CA ALA A 46 -35.26 51.07 16.88
C ALA A 46 -34.42 49.89 17.37
N ASP A 47 -33.22 49.89 16.80
CA ASP A 47 -31.91 49.53 17.36
C ASP A 47 -31.61 48.05 17.67
N ASP A 48 -30.60 47.57 16.94
CA ASP A 48 -29.82 46.35 17.12
C ASP A 48 -30.64 45.09 17.38
N SER A 49 -31.61 44.85 16.50
CA SER A 49 -32.05 43.47 16.30
C SER A 49 -30.85 42.70 15.76
N ILE A 50 -30.30 41.84 16.60
CA ILE A 50 -29.34 40.77 16.28
C ILE A 50 -30.06 39.80 15.33
N LEU A 51 -30.40 40.28 14.14
CA LEU A 51 -31.01 39.52 13.07
C LEU A 51 -29.88 38.68 12.52
N LYS A 52 -29.78 37.46 13.03
CA LYS A 52 -28.89 36.45 12.48
C LYS A 52 -29.42 36.11 11.09
N SER A 53 -28.96 36.87 10.11
CA SER A 53 -29.26 36.67 8.71
C SER A 53 -28.89 35.24 8.33
N ARG A 54 -29.88 34.45 7.92
CA ARG A 54 -29.66 33.04 7.60
C ARG A 54 -28.65 32.89 6.47
N ASN A 55 -28.91 33.58 5.35
CA ASN A 55 -28.18 33.47 4.11
C ASN A 55 -27.51 34.78 3.65
N PHE A 56 -27.32 35.79 4.51
CA PHE A 56 -26.76 37.09 4.11
C PHE A 56 -25.59 37.49 4.99
N ASP A 57 -24.50 37.97 4.41
CA ASP A 57 -23.33 38.45 5.15
C ASP A 57 -23.32 39.99 5.20
N PRO A 58 -23.30 40.59 6.40
CA PRO A 58 -23.43 42.04 6.55
C PRO A 58 -22.21 42.83 6.03
N GLU A 59 -21.02 42.22 6.05
CA GLU A 59 -19.77 42.87 5.62
C GLU A 59 -19.64 42.91 4.09
N THR A 60 -19.91 41.79 3.40
CA THR A 60 -19.81 41.68 1.95
C THR A 60 -21.09 42.08 1.22
N ARG A 61 -22.20 42.27 1.95
CA ARG A 61 -23.54 42.53 1.40
C ARG A 61 -23.99 41.50 0.35
N THR A 62 -23.43 40.29 0.38
CA THR A 62 -23.78 39.19 -0.52
C THR A 62 -24.42 38.03 0.23
N LEU A 63 -24.87 37.02 -0.51
CA LEU A 63 -25.33 35.78 0.10
C LEU A 63 -24.18 35.11 0.87
N LYS A 64 -24.49 34.55 2.05
CA LYS A 64 -23.63 33.61 2.77
C LYS A 64 -23.35 32.43 1.87
N LYS A 65 -22.19 32.46 1.24
CA LYS A 65 -21.66 31.28 0.59
C LYS A 65 -21.33 30.33 1.74
N ARG A 66 -21.85 29.10 1.69
CA ARG A 66 -21.24 28.00 2.46
C ARG A 66 -19.73 28.10 2.19
N PRO A 67 -18.83 27.81 3.14
CA PRO A 67 -17.43 27.58 2.80
C PRO A 67 -17.37 26.31 1.93
N VAL A 68 -17.85 26.43 0.70
CA VAL A 68 -17.41 25.68 -0.46
C VAL A 68 -15.99 26.17 -0.56
N PHE A 69 -15.08 25.45 0.09
CA PHE A 69 -13.64 25.48 -0.08
C PHE A 69 -13.21 26.67 -0.95
N GLN A 70 -13.26 27.88 -0.37
CA GLN A 70 -12.72 29.10 -0.98
C GLN A 70 -11.21 29.18 -0.77
N ASP A 71 -10.66 28.13 -0.17
CA ASP A 71 -9.29 27.82 -0.41
C ASP A 71 -9.24 27.25 -1.82
N ASP A 72 -8.59 27.99 -2.73
CA ASP A 72 -7.85 27.46 -3.87
C ASP A 72 -6.72 26.51 -3.39
N THR A 73 -6.99 25.69 -2.37
CA THR A 73 -6.21 24.51 -2.04
C THR A 73 -6.47 23.53 -3.16
N GLU A 74 -5.69 23.67 -4.22
CA GLU A 74 -5.40 22.60 -5.16
C GLU A 74 -5.36 21.30 -4.36
N MET A 75 -6.24 20.34 -4.69
CA MET A 75 -6.17 19.03 -4.06
C MET A 75 -4.80 18.44 -4.41
N LYS A 76 -3.87 18.50 -3.47
CA LYS A 76 -2.47 18.13 -3.69
C LYS A 76 -2.34 16.65 -4.07
N ASP A 77 -3.26 15.83 -3.56
CA ASP A 77 -3.31 14.39 -3.78
C ASP A 77 -4.27 14.05 -4.94
N THR A 78 -3.92 14.47 -6.16
CA THR A 78 -4.61 14.04 -7.38
C THR A 78 -3.64 13.20 -8.24
N VAL A 79 -4.15 12.21 -8.98
CA VAL A 79 -3.34 11.25 -9.75
C VAL A 79 -2.45 11.96 -10.78
N GLU A 80 -2.94 13.05 -11.34
CA GLU A 80 -2.28 13.92 -12.30
C GLU A 80 -1.01 14.54 -11.72
N ASN A 81 -1.05 14.98 -10.45
CA ASN A 81 0.12 15.52 -9.76
C ASN A 81 1.14 14.43 -9.43
N ASN A 82 0.67 13.22 -9.10
CA ASN A 82 1.55 12.08 -8.81
C ASN A 82 2.27 11.55 -10.06
N VAL A 83 1.63 11.65 -11.23
CA VAL A 83 2.17 11.20 -12.52
C VAL A 83 2.95 12.32 -13.24
N ALA A 84 2.73 13.59 -12.87
CA ALA A 84 3.47 14.73 -13.40
C ALA A 84 4.99 14.50 -13.24
N GLY A 85 5.71 14.53 -14.37
CA GLY A 85 7.17 14.35 -14.40
C GLY A 85 7.67 12.90 -14.35
N LEU A 86 6.81 11.88 -14.20
CA LEU A 86 7.24 10.47 -14.28
C LEU A 86 7.73 10.12 -15.70
N ALA A 87 7.06 10.64 -16.73
CA ALA A 87 7.49 10.44 -18.11
C ALA A 87 8.89 11.01 -18.37
N GLU A 88 9.19 12.19 -17.84
CA GLU A 88 10.51 12.82 -17.96
C GLU A 88 11.60 12.02 -17.23
N LYS A 89 11.28 11.47 -16.05
CA LYS A 89 12.19 10.57 -15.32
C LYS A 89 12.48 9.29 -16.10
N ILE A 90 11.47 8.68 -16.72
CA ILE A 90 11.64 7.46 -17.53
C ILE A 90 12.50 7.76 -18.76
N ILE A 91 12.26 8.89 -19.43
CA ILE A 91 13.04 9.30 -20.60
C ILE A 91 14.50 9.55 -20.21
N THR A 92 14.74 10.30 -19.12
CA THR A 92 16.10 10.57 -18.64
C THR A 92 16.82 9.31 -18.16
N GLU A 93 16.14 8.36 -17.51
CA GLU A 93 16.70 7.07 -17.11
C GLU A 93 17.03 6.20 -18.32
N ASP A 94 16.16 6.15 -19.34
CA ASP A 94 16.43 5.41 -20.58
C ASP A 94 17.58 6.04 -21.37
N GLU A 95 17.66 7.37 -21.42
CA GLU A 95 18.80 8.09 -22.00
C GLU A 95 20.09 7.82 -21.23
N GLN A 96 20.05 7.82 -19.89
CA GLN A 96 21.19 7.44 -19.06
C GLN A 96 21.60 5.99 -19.27
N ARG A 97 20.65 5.06 -19.43
CA ARG A 97 20.93 3.65 -19.72
C ARG A 97 21.52 3.44 -21.11
N ARG A 98 21.10 4.24 -22.10
CA ARG A 98 21.68 4.24 -23.46
C ARG A 98 23.04 4.93 -23.51
N ALA A 99 23.24 5.95 -22.67
CA ALA A 99 24.49 6.72 -22.56
C ALA A 99 25.52 6.07 -21.64
N GLN A 100 25.10 5.22 -20.69
CA GLN A 100 25.92 4.20 -20.04
C GLN A 100 26.35 3.23 -21.13
N GLU A 101 27.38 3.68 -21.84
CA GLU A 101 28.28 2.96 -22.72
C GLU A 101 27.58 1.81 -23.44
N LEU A 102 27.08 2.10 -24.65
CA LEU A 102 26.93 1.06 -25.68
C LEU A 102 28.21 0.25 -25.68
N ASP A 103 28.18 -0.91 -25.01
CA ASP A 103 29.37 -1.71 -24.78
C ASP A 103 29.91 -2.13 -26.15
N ILE A 104 30.95 -1.42 -26.56
CA ILE A 104 31.57 -1.55 -27.88
C ILE A 104 32.11 -2.98 -28.04
N PHE A 105 32.40 -3.66 -26.93
CA PHE A 105 32.83 -5.06 -26.90
C PHE A 105 31.67 -6.04 -27.13
N ASN A 106 30.43 -5.69 -26.80
CA ASN A 106 29.25 -6.49 -27.13
C ASN A 106 28.83 -6.38 -28.60
N ILE A 107 29.11 -5.22 -29.24
CA ILE A 107 28.77 -4.93 -30.64
C ILE A 107 29.88 -5.43 -31.61
N ALA A 108 31.09 -5.66 -31.11
CA ALA A 108 32.17 -6.22 -31.91
C ALA A 108 31.81 -7.61 -32.50
N PRO A 109 32.30 -7.93 -33.71
CA PRO A 109 32.07 -9.23 -34.32
C PRO A 109 32.62 -10.34 -33.41
N LYS A 110 31.71 -11.21 -32.98
CA LYS A 110 31.97 -12.30 -32.06
C LYS A 110 32.68 -13.46 -32.78
N ARG A 111 33.40 -14.31 -32.01
CA ARG A 111 33.98 -15.54 -32.58
C ARG A 111 32.85 -16.42 -33.16
N PRO A 112 33.08 -17.15 -34.27
CA PRO A 112 32.05 -18.01 -34.88
C PRO A 112 31.42 -19.01 -33.90
N ASN A 113 32.20 -19.50 -32.93
CA ASN A 113 31.77 -20.51 -31.97
C ASN A 113 31.23 -19.90 -30.66
N TRP A 114 31.07 -18.56 -30.58
CA TRP A 114 30.61 -17.90 -29.36
C TRP A 114 29.27 -18.46 -28.93
N ASP A 115 28.31 -18.55 -29.85
CA ASP A 115 26.95 -18.95 -29.51
C ASP A 115 26.91 -20.40 -29.02
N LEU A 116 27.66 -21.28 -29.71
CA LEU A 116 27.84 -22.66 -29.27
C LEU A 116 28.41 -22.75 -27.86
N LYS A 117 29.42 -21.94 -27.55
CA LYS A 117 30.00 -21.89 -26.20
C LYS A 117 28.96 -21.44 -25.17
N ARG A 118 28.21 -20.36 -25.45
CA ARG A 118 27.17 -19.85 -24.55
C ARG A 118 26.07 -20.88 -24.28
N GLU A 119 25.58 -21.55 -25.32
CA GLU A 119 24.56 -22.58 -25.18
C GLU A 119 25.08 -23.82 -24.45
N MET A 120 26.33 -24.21 -24.71
CA MET A 120 27.01 -25.30 -24.01
C MET A 120 27.21 -24.96 -22.53
N ASP A 121 27.67 -23.76 -22.21
CA ASP A 121 27.90 -23.29 -20.84
C ASP A 121 26.60 -23.32 -20.02
N LYS A 122 25.46 -22.95 -20.62
CA LYS A 122 24.14 -23.05 -19.97
C LYS A 122 23.76 -24.50 -19.63
N LYS A 123 24.07 -25.46 -20.51
CA LYS A 123 23.82 -26.89 -20.27
C LYS A 123 24.81 -27.46 -19.24
N LEU A 124 26.08 -27.07 -19.33
CA LEU A 124 27.13 -27.48 -18.40
C LEU A 124 26.86 -26.95 -16.99
N ALA A 125 26.37 -25.72 -16.81
CA ALA A 125 26.05 -25.19 -15.49
C ALA A 125 25.04 -26.07 -14.73
N LYS A 126 23.98 -26.53 -15.42
CA LYS A 126 23.01 -27.48 -14.84
C LYS A 126 23.64 -28.82 -14.48
N LEU A 127 24.52 -29.31 -15.35
CA LEU A 127 25.21 -30.58 -15.14
C LEU A 127 26.23 -30.49 -14.00
N GLN A 128 27.02 -29.41 -13.94
CA GLN A 128 28.02 -29.14 -12.91
C GLN A 128 27.40 -29.13 -11.51
N ARG A 129 26.20 -28.56 -11.35
CA ARG A 129 25.47 -28.61 -10.06
C ARG A 129 25.23 -30.06 -9.62
N ARG A 130 24.67 -30.88 -10.49
CA ARG A 130 24.41 -32.31 -10.24
C ARG A 130 25.70 -33.12 -10.03
N THR A 131 26.74 -32.79 -10.77
CA THR A 131 28.06 -33.40 -10.60
C THR A 131 28.64 -33.07 -9.24
N GLN A 132 28.50 -31.82 -8.77
CA GLN A 132 28.96 -31.42 -7.44
C GLN A 132 28.15 -32.09 -6.33
N GLU A 133 26.83 -32.18 -6.47
CA GLU A 133 25.94 -32.96 -5.58
C GLU A 133 26.37 -34.44 -5.53
N SER A 134 26.67 -35.03 -6.69
CA SER A 134 27.14 -36.42 -6.79
C SER A 134 28.54 -36.61 -6.17
N ILE A 135 29.45 -35.65 -6.36
CA ILE A 135 30.76 -35.66 -5.71
C ILE A 135 30.61 -35.60 -4.20
N HIS A 136 29.72 -34.74 -3.69
CA HIS A 136 29.47 -34.59 -2.28
C HIS A 136 28.90 -35.87 -1.64
N THR A 137 27.90 -36.49 -2.28
CA THR A 137 27.35 -37.78 -1.83
C THR A 137 28.39 -38.89 -1.84
N LEU A 138 29.24 -38.96 -2.87
CA LEU A 138 30.34 -39.94 -2.94
C LEU A 138 31.39 -39.70 -1.85
N ILE A 139 31.75 -38.45 -1.55
CA ILE A 139 32.68 -38.11 -0.47
C ILE A 139 32.10 -38.54 0.88
N ARG A 140 30.84 -38.20 1.17
CA ARG A 140 30.17 -38.61 2.40
C ARG A 140 30.14 -40.13 2.55
N ARG A 141 29.77 -40.85 1.48
CA ARG A 141 29.77 -42.32 1.45
C ARG A 141 31.15 -42.90 1.75
N ARG A 142 32.20 -42.39 1.09
CA ARG A 142 33.58 -42.84 1.33
C ARG A 142 34.03 -42.58 2.76
N LEU A 143 33.68 -41.42 3.33
CA LEU A 143 34.01 -41.10 4.73
C LEU A 143 33.26 -42.01 5.72
N ALA A 144 31.99 -42.34 5.46
CA ALA A 144 31.22 -43.28 6.29
C ALA A 144 31.78 -44.72 6.21
N GLU A 145 32.15 -45.17 5.00
CA GLU A 145 32.81 -46.46 4.77
C GLU A 145 34.16 -46.53 5.51
N GLN A 146 34.95 -45.45 5.54
CA GLN A 146 36.20 -45.37 6.31
C GLN A 146 35.97 -45.35 7.83
N LYS A 147 34.87 -44.77 8.29
CA LYS A 147 34.51 -44.70 9.72
C LYS A 147 33.82 -45.97 10.25
N GLY A 148 33.51 -46.94 9.39
CA GLY A 148 32.89 -48.22 9.79
C GLY A 148 31.39 -48.12 10.10
N GLU A 149 30.73 -47.01 9.77
CA GLU A 149 29.29 -46.78 9.98
C GLU A 149 28.51 -47.24 8.73
N THR A 150 28.41 -48.54 8.50
CA THR A 150 27.79 -49.11 7.29
C THR A 150 26.25 -49.22 7.33
N GLY A 151 25.56 -48.47 8.19
CA GLY A 151 24.20 -48.82 8.61
C GLY A 151 23.05 -47.93 8.16
N ASP A 152 23.22 -46.61 8.08
CA ASP A 152 22.05 -45.70 7.99
C ASP A 152 22.18 -44.61 6.92
N ILE A 153 22.67 -45.00 5.75
CA ILE A 153 22.76 -44.12 4.57
C ILE A 153 21.36 -43.73 4.09
N ALA A 154 20.39 -44.66 4.18
CA ALA A 154 19.01 -44.42 3.79
C ALA A 154 18.29 -43.46 4.77
N GLY A 155 18.60 -43.51 6.08
CA GLY A 155 18.08 -42.57 7.07
C GLY A 155 18.65 -41.17 6.88
N ALA A 156 19.95 -41.03 6.65
CA ALA A 156 20.58 -39.74 6.36
C ALA A 156 20.03 -39.08 5.08
N MET A 157 19.78 -39.87 4.03
CA MET A 157 19.23 -39.36 2.76
C MET A 157 17.76 -38.95 2.90
N ARG A 158 16.94 -39.70 3.65
CA ARG A 158 15.55 -39.30 3.98
C ARG A 158 15.49 -38.07 4.88
N ALA A 159 16.45 -37.89 5.78
CA ALA A 159 16.52 -36.71 6.62
C ALA A 159 16.89 -35.45 5.80
N GLU A 160 17.75 -35.61 4.79
CA GLU A 160 18.13 -34.52 3.88
C GLU A 160 17.02 -34.16 2.88
N GLU A 161 16.30 -35.16 2.32
CA GLU A 161 15.11 -34.93 1.48
C GLU A 161 14.01 -34.19 2.25
N LYS A 162 13.85 -34.50 3.54
CA LYS A 162 12.91 -33.80 4.41
C LYS A 162 13.36 -32.36 4.72
N ALA A 163 14.65 -32.12 4.87
CA ALA A 163 15.18 -30.78 5.09
C ALA A 163 15.06 -29.89 3.84
N GLN A 164 15.36 -30.43 2.65
CA GLN A 164 15.24 -29.68 1.39
C GLN A 164 13.79 -29.27 1.07
N ASN A 165 12.81 -30.15 1.28
CA ASN A 165 11.40 -29.77 1.13
C ASN A 165 10.94 -28.71 2.13
N GLN A 166 11.62 -28.59 3.27
CA GLN A 166 11.25 -27.64 4.32
C GLN A 166 11.84 -26.25 4.05
N ASP A 167 13.05 -26.20 3.45
CA ASP A 167 13.68 -24.95 3.01
C ASP A 167 12.97 -24.36 1.76
N ASP A 168 12.39 -25.19 0.89
CA ASP A 168 11.62 -24.73 -0.29
C ASP A 168 10.21 -24.18 0.07
N ASP A 169 9.64 -24.54 1.24
CA ASP A 169 8.33 -24.06 1.71
C ASP A 169 8.42 -22.71 2.48
N ASP A 170 9.61 -22.32 2.98
CA ASP A 170 9.83 -21.09 3.77
C ASP A 170 10.22 -19.87 2.91
N ASP A 171 10.39 -20.03 1.59
CA ASP A 171 10.76 -18.96 0.64
C ASP A 171 9.55 -18.28 -0.06
N ASP A 172 8.30 -18.66 0.30
CA ASP A 172 7.04 -18.20 -0.33
C ASP A 172 6.16 -17.26 0.56
N ASP A 173 6.67 -16.74 1.69
CA ASP A 173 5.98 -15.75 2.56
C ASP A 173 6.71 -14.39 2.68
#